data_AF-A0AAP5XY89-F1
#
_entry.id   AF-A0AAP5XY89-F1
#
_cell.length_a   1.000
_cell.length_b   1.000
_cell.length_c   1.000
_cell.angle_alpha   90.00
_cell.angle_beta   90.00
_cell.angle_gamma   90.00
#
_symmetry.space_group_name_H-M   'P 1'
#
loop_
_entity.id
_entity.type
_entity.pdbx_description
1 polymer ?
#
loop_
_entity_poly.entity_id
_entity_poly.type
_entity_poly.pdbx_seq_one_letter_code
_entity_poly.pdbx_strand_id
1 'polypeptide(L)'
;MNITSQPNPASQEFDIHAKLKAANTHWSYCYAVQPCEKGFNYQFNTTFVGEMEFAVYERIDNYFVLVDFFKSYDEACDDAKKIIDDHPDIKKMFAAI
;
A
#
# COMPACT_ATOMS: atom_id res chain seq x y z
N MET A 1 -11.02 28.83 34.19
CA MET A 1 -10.98 28.54 32.75
C MET A 1 -10.08 27.32 32.59
N ASN A 2 -10.66 26.14 32.38
CA ASN A 2 -9.89 24.90 32.21
C ASN A 2 -9.62 24.71 30.73
N ILE A 3 -8.36 24.86 30.33
CA ILE A 3 -7.91 24.56 28.97
C ILE A 3 -7.66 23.05 28.95
N THR A 4 -8.65 22.28 28.53
CA THR A 4 -8.45 20.89 28.15
C THR A 4 -7.64 20.90 26.86
N SER A 5 -6.33 20.78 26.98
CA SER A 5 -5.45 20.43 25.88
C SER A 5 -5.86 19.03 25.41
N GLN A 6 -6.72 18.95 24.39
CA GLN A 6 -6.88 17.72 23.64
C GLN A 6 -5.48 17.36 23.10
N PRO A 7 -5.01 16.12 23.28
CA PRO A 7 -3.82 15.70 22.54
C PRO A 7 -4.21 15.78 21.07
N ASN A 8 -3.49 16.60 20.31
CA ASN A 8 -3.45 16.46 18.85
C ASN A 8 -3.25 14.97 18.58
N PRO A 9 -4.04 14.32 17.69
CA PRO A 9 -3.61 13.04 17.18
C PRO A 9 -2.27 13.34 16.53
N ALA A 10 -1.17 12.92 17.16
CA ALA A 10 0.13 12.94 16.54
C ALA A 10 -0.11 12.31 15.17
N SER A 11 0.19 13.07 14.12
CA SER A 11 0.21 12.60 12.73
C SER A 11 0.97 11.28 12.75
N GLN A 12 0.23 10.18 12.85
CA GLN A 12 0.81 8.88 13.07
C GLN A 12 1.31 8.50 11.69
N GLU A 13 2.60 8.72 11.48
CA GLU A 13 3.29 8.41 10.24
C GLU A 13 2.92 6.97 9.86
N PHE A 14 2.56 6.79 8.60
CA PHE A 14 2.06 5.51 8.12
C PHE A 14 3.12 4.43 8.35
N ASP A 15 2.75 3.37 9.09
CA ASP A 15 3.63 2.24 9.39
C ASP A 15 3.03 0.94 8.85
N ILE A 16 3.62 0.46 7.76
CA ILE A 16 3.21 -0.78 7.10
C ILE A 16 3.34 -2.00 8.02
N HIS A 17 4.32 -2.04 8.92
CA HIS A 17 4.50 -3.16 9.84
C HIS A 17 3.39 -3.20 10.89
N ALA A 18 3.01 -2.03 11.41
CA ALA A 18 1.87 -1.93 12.32
C ALA A 18 0.57 -2.35 11.61
N LYS A 19 0.37 -1.92 10.36
CA LYS A 19 -0.82 -2.28 9.56
C LYS A 19 -0.89 -3.77 9.26
N LEU A 20 0.22 -4.40 8.84
CA LEU A 20 0.33 -5.84 8.64
C LEU A 20 -0.05 -6.63 9.89
N LYS A 21 0.48 -6.22 11.05
CA LYS A 21 0.21 -6.87 12.34
C LYS A 21 -1.24 -6.71 12.78
N ALA A 22 -1.85 -5.55 12.55
CA ALA A 22 -3.23 -5.28 12.91
C ALA A 22 -4.24 -6.03 12.01
N ALA A 23 -3.96 -6.08 10.69
CA ALA A 23 -4.86 -6.69 9.72
C ALA A 23 -4.78 -8.21 9.68
N ASN A 24 -3.67 -8.82 10.16
CA ASN A 24 -3.39 -10.25 10.04
C ASN A 24 -3.59 -10.74 8.58
N THR A 25 -3.06 -9.96 7.63
CA THR A 25 -3.22 -10.18 6.19
C THR A 25 -2.29 -11.27 5.65
N HIS A 26 -2.63 -11.81 4.47
CA HIS A 26 -1.81 -12.76 3.73
C HIS A 26 -0.67 -12.12 2.94
N TRP A 27 -0.66 -10.79 2.78
CA TRP A 27 0.41 -10.11 2.04
C TRP A 27 1.75 -10.24 2.74
N SER A 28 2.78 -10.57 1.97
CA SER A 28 4.15 -10.61 2.48
C SER A 28 4.70 -9.20 2.54
N TYR A 29 5.40 -8.84 3.62
CA TYR A 29 6.10 -7.56 3.70
C TYR A 29 7.15 -7.41 2.59
N CYS A 30 7.86 -8.48 2.27
CA CYS A 30 8.98 -8.45 1.33
C CYS A 30 9.20 -9.82 0.70
N TYR A 31 9.57 -9.86 -0.59
CA TYR A 31 10.01 -11.08 -1.27
C TYR A 31 11.04 -10.78 -2.37
N ALA A 32 11.80 -11.80 -2.77
CA ALA A 32 12.84 -11.67 -3.77
C ALA A 32 12.27 -11.49 -5.18
N VAL A 33 12.87 -10.57 -5.94
CA VAL A 33 12.55 -10.32 -7.36
C VAL A 33 12.93 -11.55 -8.18
N GLN A 34 12.00 -12.01 -9.01
CA GLN A 34 12.24 -13.12 -9.92
C GLN A 34 12.96 -12.66 -11.20
N PRO A 35 13.68 -13.56 -11.91
CA PRO A 35 14.37 -13.20 -13.15
C PRO A 35 13.47 -12.62 -14.24
N CYS A 36 12.21 -13.07 -14.32
CA CYS A 36 11.21 -12.54 -15.25
C CYS A 36 10.71 -11.13 -14.89
N GLU A 37 10.93 -10.69 -13.66
CA GLU A 37 10.54 -9.37 -13.13
C GLU A 37 11.69 -8.35 -13.25
N LYS A 38 12.80 -8.74 -13.91
CA LYS A 38 13.91 -7.84 -14.19
C LYS A 38 13.46 -6.73 -15.14
N GLY A 39 13.51 -5.48 -14.65
CA GLY A 39 13.16 -4.28 -15.40
C GLY A 39 11.91 -3.56 -14.90
N PHE A 40 11.15 -4.15 -13.97
CA PHE A 40 10.01 -3.50 -13.34
C PHE A 40 10.41 -2.90 -11.97
N ASN A 41 9.92 -1.69 -11.71
CA ASN A 41 10.16 -0.95 -10.47
C ASN A 41 9.04 -1.11 -9.45
N TYR A 42 7.83 -1.42 -9.92
CA TYR A 42 6.65 -1.57 -9.07
C TYR A 42 5.90 -2.83 -9.44
N GLN A 43 5.21 -3.39 -8.45
CA GLN A 43 4.29 -4.50 -8.66
C GLN A 43 2.95 -4.18 -8.02
N PHE A 44 1.89 -4.36 -8.80
CA PHE A 44 0.52 -4.16 -8.38
C PHE A 44 -0.19 -5.51 -8.36
N ASN A 45 -0.62 -5.95 -7.19
CA ASN A 45 -1.28 -7.24 -6.98
C ASN A 45 -2.74 -7.05 -6.58
N THR A 46 -3.61 -7.96 -7.00
CA THR A 46 -5.02 -7.99 -6.59
C THR A 46 -5.39 -9.39 -6.11
N THR A 47 -6.11 -9.46 -4.98
CA THR A 47 -6.69 -10.70 -4.45
C THR A 47 -8.21 -10.58 -4.40
N PHE A 48 -8.92 -11.68 -4.70
CA PHE A 48 -10.38 -11.76 -4.75
C PHE A 48 -10.92 -12.92 -3.91
N VAL A 49 -10.60 -12.93 -2.62
CA VAL A 49 -11.07 -13.98 -1.70
C VAL A 49 -12.00 -13.34 -0.68
N GLY A 50 -13.31 -13.52 -0.88
CA GLY A 50 -14.36 -12.88 -0.08
C GLY A 50 -14.57 -11.41 -0.45
N GLU A 51 -13.51 -10.61 -0.47
CA GLU A 51 -13.51 -9.19 -0.86
C GLU A 51 -12.33 -8.89 -1.79
N MET A 52 -12.43 -7.79 -2.55
CA MET A 52 -11.35 -7.30 -3.40
C MET A 52 -10.34 -6.53 -2.56
N GLU A 53 -9.07 -6.90 -2.66
CA GLU A 53 -7.97 -6.22 -1.99
C GLU A 53 -6.80 -6.02 -2.94
N PHE A 54 -6.14 -4.88 -2.81
CA PHE A 54 -5.00 -4.46 -3.61
C PHE A 54 -3.74 -4.40 -2.76
N ALA A 55 -2.59 -4.65 -3.37
CA ALA A 55 -1.29 -4.41 -2.75
C ALA A 55 -0.31 -3.81 -3.75
N VAL A 56 0.42 -2.78 -3.32
CA VAL A 56 1.45 -2.09 -4.10
C VAL A 56 2.80 -2.39 -3.48
N TYR A 57 3.72 -2.85 -4.31
CA TYR A 57 5.11 -3.10 -3.93
C TYR A 57 6.04 -2.20 -4.73
N GLU A 58 7.08 -1.72 -4.08
CA GLU A 58 8.20 -1.02 -4.70
C GLU A 58 9.43 -1.93 -4.70
N ARG A 59 10.17 -1.89 -5.80
CA ARG A 59 11.41 -2.62 -5.92
C ARG A 59 12.55 -1.85 -5.25
N ILE A 60 13.18 -2.51 -4.29
CA ILE A 60 14.41 -2.05 -3.65
C ILE A 60 15.47 -3.13 -3.89
N ASP A 61 16.45 -2.81 -4.73
CA ASP A 61 17.48 -3.73 -5.23
C ASP A 61 16.89 -5.01 -5.88
N ASN A 62 16.99 -6.13 -5.17
CA ASN A 62 16.55 -7.46 -5.60
C ASN A 62 15.32 -7.92 -4.80
N TYR A 63 14.60 -7.01 -4.16
CA TYR A 63 13.40 -7.29 -3.39
C TYR A 63 12.25 -6.40 -3.81
N PHE A 64 11.04 -6.95 -3.76
CA PHE A 64 9.82 -6.17 -3.73
C PHE A 64 9.41 -6.00 -2.27
N VAL A 65 9.27 -4.75 -1.85
CA VAL A 65 8.88 -4.35 -0.51
C VAL A 65 7.48 -3.74 -0.56
N LEU A 66 6.61 -4.20 0.33
CA LEU A 66 5.22 -3.76 0.39
C LEU A 66 5.16 -2.29 0.82
N VAL A 67 4.58 -1.46 -0.05
CA VAL A 67 4.30 -0.05 0.23
C VAL A 67 2.99 0.05 1.01
N ASP A 68 1.93 -0.55 0.47
CA ASP A 68 0.64 -0.63 1.16
C ASP A 68 -0.26 -1.74 0.59
N PHE A 69 -1.26 -2.13 1.38
CA PHE A 69 -2.40 -2.94 0.96
C PHE A 69 -3.71 -2.30 1.42
N PHE A 70 -4.73 -2.30 0.57
CA PHE A 70 -5.95 -1.53 0.77
C PHE A 70 -7.11 -2.08 -0.07
N LYS A 71 -8.34 -1.73 0.29
CA LYS A 71 -9.54 -2.14 -0.46
C LYS A 71 -10.06 -1.07 -1.41
N SER A 72 -9.73 0.19 -1.13
CA SER A 72 -10.11 1.36 -1.93
C SER A 72 -8.94 2.32 -2.06
N TYR A 73 -8.92 3.13 -3.13
CA TYR A 73 -7.87 4.12 -3.35
C TYR A 73 -7.75 5.11 -2.17
N ASP A 74 -8.87 5.48 -1.55
CA ASP A 74 -8.89 6.43 -0.43
C ASP A 74 -8.18 5.91 0.82
N GLU A 75 -8.20 4.60 1.05
CA GLU A 75 -7.51 3.91 2.15
C GLU A 75 -6.00 3.77 1.95
N ALA A 76 -5.51 3.93 0.72
CA ALA A 76 -4.09 3.79 0.42
C ALA A 76 -3.28 4.91 1.07
N CYS A 77 -2.07 4.59 1.52
CA CYS A 77 -1.11 5.58 1.99
C CYS A 77 -0.66 6.53 0.86
N ASP A 78 -0.10 7.67 1.22
CA ASP A 78 0.29 8.70 0.26
C ASP A 78 1.33 8.21 -0.76
N ASP A 79 2.26 7.34 -0.34
CA ASP A 79 3.26 6.75 -1.24
C ASP A 79 2.64 5.79 -2.25
N ALA A 80 1.70 4.94 -1.81
CA ALA A 80 0.96 4.05 -2.71
C ALA A 80 0.10 4.85 -3.70
N LYS A 81 -0.57 5.92 -3.23
CA LYS A 81 -1.35 6.83 -4.08
C LYS A 81 -0.48 7.49 -5.14
N LYS A 82 0.72 7.97 -4.75
CA LYS A 82 1.68 8.55 -5.68
C LYS A 82 2.09 7.57 -6.78
N ILE A 83 2.41 6.32 -6.41
CA ILE A 83 2.75 5.28 -7.39
C ILE A 83 1.58 5.02 -8.35
N ILE A 84 0.35 4.92 -7.84
CA ILE A 84 -0.85 4.72 -8.67
C ILE A 84 -1.07 5.92 -9.60
N ASP A 85 -0.91 7.14 -9.09
CA ASP A 85 -1.12 8.37 -9.83
C ASP A 85 -0.11 8.58 -10.96
N ASP A 86 1.13 8.12 -10.75
CA ASP A 86 2.19 8.11 -11.77
C ASP A 86 1.93 7.07 -12.88
N HIS A 87 0.98 6.16 -12.70
CA HIS A 87 0.60 5.12 -13.66
C HIS A 87 -0.89 5.25 -14.07
N PRO A 88 -1.20 6.09 -15.08
CA PRO A 88 -2.58 6.42 -15.46
C PRO A 88 -3.47 5.21 -15.76
N ASP A 89 -2.90 4.12 -16.28
CA ASP A 89 -3.66 2.91 -16.62
C ASP A 89 -4.13 2.16 -15.37
N ILE A 90 -3.36 2.18 -14.29
CA ILE A 90 -3.77 1.66 -12.98
C ILE A 90 -4.78 2.61 -12.34
N LYS A 91 -4.51 3.93 -12.36
CA LYS A 91 -5.43 4.94 -11.81
C LYS A 91 -6.84 4.85 -12.41
N LYS A 92 -6.94 4.62 -13.73
CA LYS A 92 -8.24 4.43 -14.40
C LYS A 92 -9.03 3.23 -13.86
N MET A 93 -8.36 2.19 -13.36
CA MET A 93 -9.05 1.04 -12.75
C MET A 93 -9.85 1.47 -11.53
N PHE A 94 -9.33 2.40 -10.72
CA PHE A 94 -10.02 2.92 -9.54
C PHE A 94 -11.12 3.94 -9.85
N ALA A 95 -11.11 4.53 -11.04
CA ALA A 95 -12.15 5.46 -11.48
C ALA A 95 -13.37 4.76 -12.11
N ALA A 96 -13.23 3.48 -12.47
CA ALA A 96 -14.26 2.69 -13.15
C ALA A 96 -15.05 1.75 -12.21
N ILE A 97 -14.69 1.73 -10.93
CA ILE A 97 -15.33 0.94 -9.85
C ILE A 97 -16.14 1.90 -8.99
#